data_AF-A0A7W4HLC4-F1
#
_entry.id   AF-A0A7W4HLC4-F1
#
_cell.length_a   1.000
_cell.length_b   1.000
_cell.length_c   1.000
_cell.angle_alpha   90.00
_cell.angle_beta   90.00
_cell.angle_gamma   90.00
#
_symmetry.space_group_name_H-M   'P 1'
#
loop_
_entity.id
_entity.type
_entity.pdbx_description
1 polymer ?
#
loop_
_entity_poly.entity_id
_entity_poly.type
_entity_poly.pdbx_seq_one_letter_code
_entity_poly.pdbx_strand_id
1 'polypeptide(L)'
;MFQMPLIDFGGTDTRTIAVEGIRASVMQNDQGKYEVLLEINSNKMLIAMQGALDYIEQFEIIAVRGFIELSTSFIQTIKKLVGHLLCRLD
;
A
#
# COMPACT_ATOMS: atom_id res chain seq x y z
N MET A 1 17.10 -19.69 7.29
CA MET A 1 16.25 -20.68 6.60
C MET A 1 16.31 -20.34 5.12
N PHE A 2 16.89 -21.20 4.28
CA PHE A 2 17.07 -20.93 2.85
C PHE A 2 15.72 -21.04 2.12
N GLN A 3 15.38 -20.04 1.31
CA GLN A 3 14.17 -20.02 0.49
C GLN A 3 14.37 -20.96 -0.70
N MET A 4 13.55 -22.01 -0.76
CA MET A 4 13.56 -22.97 -1.86
C MET A 4 13.09 -22.28 -3.15
N PRO A 5 13.75 -22.52 -4.30
CA PRO A 5 13.32 -21.94 -5.57
C PRO A 5 11.89 -22.38 -5.91
N LEU A 6 11.10 -21.49 -6.48
CA LEU A 6 9.80 -21.81 -7.07
C LEU A 6 9.97 -22.50 -8.43
N ILE A 7 11.06 -22.20 -9.14
CA ILE A 7 11.39 -22.81 -10.43
C ILE A 7 12.82 -23.36 -10.38
N ASP A 8 12.98 -24.65 -10.71
CA ASP A 8 14.27 -25.31 -10.86
C ASP A 8 14.72 -25.25 -12.32
N PHE A 9 15.78 -24.48 -12.59
CA PHE A 9 16.38 -24.37 -13.90
C PHE A 9 17.54 -25.35 -13.99
N GLY A 10 17.23 -26.58 -14.38
CA GLY A 10 18.25 -27.61 -14.55
C GLY A 10 19.40 -27.15 -15.46
N GLY A 11 20.60 -27.04 -14.90
CA GLY A 11 21.87 -27.14 -15.63
C GLY A 11 22.49 -25.88 -16.26
N THR A 12 21.98 -24.67 -16.02
CA THR A 12 22.61 -23.42 -16.53
C THR A 12 23.42 -22.70 -15.46
N ASP A 13 24.50 -22.00 -15.86
CA ASP A 13 25.32 -21.15 -14.98
C ASP A 13 24.46 -20.02 -14.40
N THR A 14 23.81 -20.32 -13.28
CA THR A 14 22.82 -19.45 -12.63
C THR A 14 23.47 -18.72 -11.47
N ARG A 15 23.53 -17.39 -11.51
CA ARG A 15 23.95 -16.61 -10.33
C ARG A 15 22.71 -16.20 -9.55
N THR A 16 22.61 -16.68 -8.30
CA THR A 16 21.47 -16.38 -7.43
C THR A 16 21.88 -15.44 -6.30
N ILE A 17 21.08 -14.41 -6.06
CA ILE A 17 21.17 -13.52 -4.89
C ILE A 17 19.82 -13.54 -4.17
N ALA A 18 19.82 -13.71 -2.85
CA ALA A 18 18.59 -13.68 -2.04
C ALA A 18 18.70 -12.60 -0.96
N VAL A 19 17.76 -11.66 -0.97
CA VAL A 19 17.70 -10.52 -0.04
C VAL A 19 16.25 -10.33 0.38
N GLU A 20 15.99 -10.27 1.70
CA GLU A 20 14.69 -9.89 2.27
C GLU A 20 13.45 -10.66 1.75
N GLY A 21 13.63 -11.92 1.36
CA GLY A 21 12.53 -12.76 0.83
C GLY A 21 12.28 -12.59 -0.67
N ILE A 22 13.13 -11.80 -1.34
CA ILE A 22 13.26 -11.71 -2.79
C ILE A 22 14.48 -12.54 -3.18
N ARG A 23 14.30 -13.45 -4.12
CA ARG A 23 15.37 -14.20 -4.76
C ARG A 23 15.47 -13.75 -6.21
N ALA A 24 16.65 -13.29 -6.60
CA ALA A 24 16.98 -12.93 -7.98
C ALA A 24 17.92 -13.99 -8.55
N SER A 25 17.53 -14.60 -9.67
CA SER A 25 18.34 -15.58 -10.39
C SER A 25 18.68 -15.00 -11.76
N VAL A 26 19.97 -14.82 -12.04
CA VAL A 26 20.48 -14.33 -13.33
C VAL A 26 20.96 -15.51 -14.15
N MET A 27 20.46 -15.64 -15.37
CA MET A 27 20.77 -16.72 -16.31
C MET A 27 21.22 -16.11 -17.63
N GLN A 28 22.19 -16.74 -18.30
CA GLN A 28 22.50 -16.40 -19.68
C GLN A 28 21.79 -17.39 -20.61
N ASN A 29 21.03 -16.88 -21.58
CA ASN A 29 20.35 -17.72 -22.56
C ASN A 29 21.26 -18.09 -23.73
N ASP A 30 20.80 -19.01 -24.58
CA ASP A 30 21.57 -19.54 -25.72
C ASP A 30 21.91 -18.48 -26.79
N GLN A 31 21.27 -17.30 -26.74
CA GLN A 31 21.58 -16.15 -27.60
C GLN A 31 22.63 -15.22 -26.96
N GLY A 32 23.21 -15.60 -25.83
CA GLY A 32 24.19 -14.82 -25.07
C GLY A 32 23.58 -13.65 -24.28
N LYS A 33 22.25 -13.53 -24.19
CA LYS A 33 21.57 -12.47 -23.41
C LYS A 33 21.36 -12.91 -21.97
N TYR A 34 21.30 -11.96 -21.05
CA TYR A 34 21.01 -12.23 -19.64
C TYR A 34 19.53 -12.05 -19.33
N GLU A 35 18.95 -13.03 -18.65
CA GLU A 35 17.60 -13.03 -18.11
C GLU A 35 17.68 -13.00 -16.58
N VAL A 36 16.77 -12.25 -15.97
CA VAL A 36 16.68 -12.13 -14.51
C VAL A 36 15.30 -12.60 -14.08
N LEU A 37 15.25 -13.67 -13.28
CA LEU A 37 14.04 -14.12 -12.61
C LEU A 37 14.01 -13.56 -11.19
N LEU A 38 12.89 -12.93 -10.83
CA LEU A 38 12.62 -12.48 -9.47
C LEU A 38 11.53 -13.35 -8.84
N GLU A 39 11.88 -14.04 -7.76
CA GLU A 39 10.98 -14.87 -6.97
C GLU A 39 10.73 -14.17 -5.62
N ILE A 40 9.50 -13.74 -5.39
CA ILE A 40 9.13 -13.00 -4.19
C ILE A 40 8.32 -13.92 -3.28
N ASN A 41 8.68 -13.98 -2.00
CA ASN A 41 7.86 -14.65 -1.00
C ASN A 41 6.59 -13.82 -0.73
N SER A 42 5.49 -14.23 -1.36
CA SER A 42 4.20 -13.54 -1.26
C SER A 42 3.71 -13.41 0.19
N ASN A 43 3.91 -14.43 1.03
CA ASN A 43 3.49 -14.37 2.45
C ASN A 43 4.26 -13.29 3.22
N LYS A 44 5.59 -13.20 3.04
CA LYS A 44 6.39 -12.14 3.68
C LYS A 44 6.04 -10.76 3.14
N MET A 45 5.82 -10.65 1.84
CA MET A 45 5.40 -9.40 1.20
C MET A 45 4.04 -8.93 1.73
N LEU A 46 3.06 -9.83 1.86
CA LEU A 46 1.74 -9.52 2.41
C LEU A 46 1.83 -9.03 3.86
N ILE A 47 2.64 -9.69 4.70
CA ILE A 47 2.88 -9.24 6.08
C ILE A 47 3.51 -7.84 6.11
N ALA A 48 4.51 -7.58 5.25
CA ALA A 48 5.14 -6.26 5.16
C ALA A 48 4.15 -5.19 4.66
N MET A 49 3.22 -5.55 3.77
CA MET A 49 2.19 -4.66 3.25
C MET A 49 1.04 -4.42 4.24
N GLN A 50 0.77 -5.34 5.16
CA GLN A 50 -0.33 -5.22 6.12
C GLN A 50 -0.26 -3.91 6.91
N GLY A 51 0.92 -3.53 7.39
CA GLY A 51 1.08 -2.27 8.12
C GLY A 51 0.71 -1.05 7.28
N ALA A 52 1.08 -1.01 6.00
CA ALA A 52 0.71 0.08 5.10
C ALA A 52 -0.80 0.11 4.83
N LEU A 53 -1.45 -1.05 4.70
CA LEU A 53 -2.90 -1.16 4.53
C LEU A 53 -3.65 -0.69 5.78
N ASP A 54 -3.20 -1.08 6.97
CA ASP A 54 -3.78 -0.64 8.24
C ASP A 54 -3.71 0.89 8.39
N TYR A 55 -2.59 1.51 7.98
CA TYR A 55 -2.47 2.98 7.97
C TYR A 55 -3.44 3.65 7.00
N ILE A 56 -3.68 3.05 5.82
CA ILE A 56 -4.65 3.57 4.84
C ILE A 56 -6.06 3.50 5.42
N GLU A 57 -6.43 2.39 6.05
CA GLU A 57 -7.74 2.22 6.69
C GLU A 57 -7.95 3.24 7.82
N GLN A 58 -6.95 3.43 8.69
CA GLN A 58 -7.01 4.43 9.74
C GLN A 58 -7.14 5.85 9.19
N PHE A 59 -6.45 6.16 8.09
CA PHE A 59 -6.54 7.46 7.44
C PHE A 59 -7.96 7.73 6.92
N GLU A 60 -8.61 6.74 6.31
CA GLU A 60 -9.99 6.86 5.83
C GLU A 60 -10.95 7.22 6.98
N ILE A 61 -10.81 6.54 8.13
CA ILE A 61 -11.61 6.82 9.33
C ILE A 61 -11.42 8.27 9.79
N ILE A 62 -10.16 8.74 9.86
CA ILE A 62 -9.84 10.11 10.30
C ILE A 62 -10.43 11.13 9.32
N ALA A 63 -10.31 10.89 8.02
CA ALA A 63 -10.82 11.78 6.98
C ALA A 63 -12.35 11.92 7.03
N VAL A 64 -13.07 10.79 7.14
CA VAL A 64 -14.54 10.78 7.25
C VAL A 64 -15.00 11.50 8.52
N ARG A 65 -14.34 11.24 9.66
CA ARG A 65 -14.64 11.92 10.92
C ARG A 65 -14.44 13.43 10.80
N GLY A 66 -13.31 13.87 10.25
CA GLY A 66 -13.03 15.29 10.04
C GLY A 66 -14.05 15.98 9.15
N PHE A 67 -14.50 15.30 8.09
CA PHE A 67 -15.55 15.81 7.20
C PHE A 67 -16.89 16.02 7.93
N ILE A 68 -17.32 15.06 8.76
CA ILE A 68 -18.55 15.15 9.55
C ILE A 68 -18.47 16.31 10.56
N GLU A 69 -17.35 16.43 11.27
CA GLU A 69 -17.13 17.50 12.26
C GLU A 69 -17.16 18.88 11.60
N LEU A 70 -16.47 19.05 10.46
CA LEU A 70 -16.46 20.31 9.70
C LEU A 70 -17.85 20.67 9.18
N SER A 71 -18.54 19.71 8.56
CA SER A 71 -19.88 19.91 8.01
C SER A 71 -20.88 20.31 9.10
N THR A 72 -20.82 19.64 10.25
CA THR A 72 -21.66 19.97 11.41
C THR A 72 -21.41 21.39 11.91
N SER A 73 -20.14 21.76 12.09
CA SER A 73 -19.74 23.10 12.53
C SER A 73 -20.21 24.19 11.55
N PHE A 74 -20.07 23.94 10.25
CA PHE A 74 -20.53 24.85 9.21
C PHE A 74 -22.06 25.02 9.25
N ILE A 75 -22.82 23.93 9.29
CA ILE A 75 -24.29 23.97 9.37
C ILE A 75 -24.75 24.74 10.62
N GLN A 76 -24.13 24.49 11.78
CA GLN A 76 -24.46 25.23 13.01
C GLN A 76 -24.18 26.73 12.87
N THR A 77 -23.08 27.10 12.22
CA THR A 77 -22.73 28.49 11.97
C THR A 77 -23.75 29.17 11.06
N ILE A 78 -24.17 28.51 9.97
CA ILE A 78 -25.22 29.01 9.09
C ILE A 78 -26.54 29.17 9.85
N LYS A 79 -26.93 28.19 10.67
CA LYS A 79 -28.15 28.27 11.49
C LYS A 79 -28.13 29.48 12.44
N LYS A 80 -26.99 29.75 13.09
CA LYS A 80 -26.82 30.93 13.95
C LYS A 80 -26.96 32.23 13.15
N LEU A 81 -26.33 32.30 11.98
CA LEU A 81 -26.41 33.47 11.11
C LEU A 81 -27.85 33.74 10.66
N VAL A 82 -28.55 32.70 10.19
CA VAL A 82 -29.97 32.81 9.80
C VAL A 82 -30.82 33.25 10.97
N GLY A 83 -30.61 32.68 12.17
CA GLY A 83 -31.31 33.12 13.38
C GLY A 83 -31.11 34.60 13.70
N HIS A 84 -29.88 35.11 13.60
CA HIS A 84 -29.59 36.52 13.79
C HIS A 84 -30.25 37.43 12.74
N LEU A 85 -30.32 36.98 11.49
CA LEU A 85 -30.97 37.74 10.42
C LEU A 85 -32.49 37.81 10.61
N LEU A 86 -33.11 36.69 11.00
CA LEU A 86 -34.55 36.64 11.28
C LEU A 86 -34.93 37.58 12.44
N CYS A 87 -34.17 37.57 13.55
CA CYS A 87 -34.44 38.47 14.68
C CYS A 87 -34.24 39.96 14.37
N ARG A 88 -33.66 40.34 13.22
CA ARG A 88 -33.49 41.74 12.80
C ARG A 88 -34.53 42.19 11.77
N LEU A 89 -35.35 41.27 11.27
CA LEU A 89 -36.40 41.52 10.28
C LEU A 89 -37.80 41.66 10.92
N ASP A 90 -37.92 41.28 12.20
CA ASP A 90 -39.05 41.63 13.09
C ASP A 90 -38.77 42.96 13.80
#